data_AF-A0A031FQJ7-F1
#
_entry.id   AF-A0A031FQJ7-F1
#
_cell.length_a   1.000
_cell.length_b   1.000
_cell.length_c   1.000
_cell.angle_alpha   90.00
_cell.angle_beta   90.00
_cell.angle_gamma   90.00
#
_symmetry.space_group_name_H-M   'P 1'
#
loop_
_entity.id
_entity.type
_entity.pdbx_description
1 polymer ?
#
loop_
_entity_poly.entity_id
_entity_poly.type
_entity_poly.pdbx_seq_one_letter_code
_entity_poly.pdbx_strand_id
1 'polypeptide(L)'
;MLAPMTIEGRRYVDEVVRVVDLFTTEDFLTGYSFTNCLMVGPAIMIISASQVTNCVFEGERAGLGWMIPREADLIFGVVGFDQSVFDRCRFQRIGFAGDARHLDQLLGLGAS
;
A
#
# COMPACT_ATOMS: atom_id res chain seq x y z
N MET A 1 27.75 -9.04 -22.42
CA MET A 1 27.65 -9.44 -21.00
C MET A 1 27.09 -8.22 -20.27
N LEU A 2 25.77 -8.16 -20.12
CA LEU A 2 25.13 -7.05 -19.43
C LEU A 2 25.42 -7.23 -17.94
N ALA A 3 25.86 -6.16 -17.27
CA ALA A 3 26.08 -6.19 -15.83
C ALA A 3 24.81 -6.69 -15.14
N PRO A 4 24.92 -7.44 -14.03
CA PRO A 4 23.75 -7.73 -13.22
C PRO A 4 23.14 -6.39 -12.80
N MET A 5 21.91 -6.11 -13.22
CA MET A 5 21.07 -5.16 -12.53
C MET A 5 20.92 -5.70 -11.11
N THR A 6 21.71 -5.19 -10.18
CA THR A 6 21.35 -5.23 -8.77
C THR A 6 20.11 -4.37 -8.65
N ILE A 7 18.92 -4.98 -8.81
CA ILE A 7 17.72 -4.34 -8.29
C ILE A 7 17.89 -4.41 -6.77
N GLU A 8 18.11 -3.27 -6.12
CA GLU A 8 17.89 -3.10 -4.68
C GLU A 8 16.37 -3.22 -4.39
N GLY A 9 15.77 -4.37 -4.76
CA GLY A 9 14.35 -4.55 -5.15
C GLY A 9 13.30 -4.41 -4.07
N ARG A 10 13.65 -3.79 -2.95
CA ARG A 10 12.75 -3.39 -1.88
C ARG A 10 12.76 -1.89 -1.65
N ARG A 11 13.55 -1.10 -2.38
CA ARG A 11 13.66 0.35 -2.17
C ARG A 11 13.34 1.12 -3.45
N TYR A 12 12.40 2.05 -3.36
CA TYR A 12 11.95 2.92 -4.43
C TYR A 12 12.07 4.37 -3.97
N VAL A 13 12.66 5.24 -4.80
CA VAL A 13 12.90 6.65 -4.47
C VAL A 13 12.64 7.52 -5.68
N ASP A 14 11.79 8.54 -5.54
CA ASP A 14 11.47 9.49 -6.63
C ASP A 14 10.88 8.83 -7.89
N GLU A 15 10.15 7.72 -7.71
CA GLU A 15 9.61 6.92 -8.81
C GLU A 15 8.09 6.95 -8.91
N VAL A 16 7.58 6.67 -10.11
CA VAL A 16 6.19 6.26 -10.33
C VAL A 16 6.11 4.74 -10.24
N VAL A 17 5.43 4.25 -9.21
CA VAL A 17 5.30 2.82 -8.92
C VAL A 17 3.86 2.40 -9.22
N ARG A 18 3.68 1.58 -10.26
CA ARG A 18 2.39 0.96 -10.53
C ARG A 18 2.25 -0.26 -9.62
N VAL A 19 1.27 -0.25 -8.72
CA VAL A 19 1.06 -1.34 -7.76
C VAL A 19 0.81 -2.67 -8.48
N VAL A 20 0.18 -2.62 -9.65
CA VAL A 20 -0.05 -3.80 -10.51
C VAL A 20 1.24 -4.50 -10.96
N ASP A 21 2.35 -3.77 -11.06
CA ASP A 21 3.65 -4.35 -11.45
C ASP A 21 4.36 -5.02 -10.27
N LEU A 22 3.89 -4.78 -9.04
CA LEU A 22 4.45 -5.37 -7.82
C LEU A 22 3.76 -6.67 -7.42
N PHE A 23 2.66 -7.05 -8.08
CA PHE A 23 1.97 -8.31 -7.77
C PHE A 23 2.89 -9.50 -7.98
N THR A 24 2.87 -10.40 -7.01
CA THR A 24 3.55 -11.69 -7.06
C THR A 24 2.54 -12.81 -6.85
N THR A 25 3.01 -14.04 -6.71
CA THR A 25 2.19 -15.17 -6.26
C THR A 25 1.96 -15.18 -4.75
N GLU A 26 2.51 -14.19 -4.02
CA GLU A 26 2.35 -14.04 -2.57
C GLU A 26 1.34 -12.93 -2.27
N ASP A 27 0.59 -13.11 -1.18
CA ASP A 27 -0.43 -12.14 -0.75
C ASP A 27 0.19 -10.87 -0.12
N PHE A 28 1.41 -10.98 0.43
CA PHE A 28 2.09 -9.90 1.14
C PHE A 28 3.52 -9.66 0.63
N LEU A 29 3.81 -8.40 0.34
CA LEU A 29 5.14 -7.88 0.03
C LEU A 29 5.79 -7.37 1.32
N THR A 30 6.84 -8.04 1.80
CA THR A 30 7.46 -7.72 3.09
C THR A 30 8.74 -6.89 2.96
N GLY A 31 8.87 -5.84 3.78
CA GLY A 31 10.11 -5.09 3.95
C GLY A 31 10.42 -4.12 2.82
N TYR A 32 9.40 -3.59 2.15
CA TYR A 32 9.56 -2.61 1.08
C TYR A 32 9.66 -1.18 1.65
N SER A 33 10.34 -0.30 0.95
CA SER A 33 10.53 1.10 1.29
C SER A 33 10.27 1.96 0.07
N PHE A 34 9.33 2.88 0.19
CA PHE A 34 8.94 3.83 -0.83
C PHE A 34 9.14 5.24 -0.28
N THR A 35 9.90 6.06 -0.97
CA THR A 35 10.22 7.43 -0.54
C THR A 35 9.98 8.41 -1.67
N ASN A 36 9.10 9.39 -1.44
CA ASN A 36 8.72 10.40 -2.44
C ASN A 36 8.21 9.78 -3.75
N CYS A 37 7.49 8.65 -3.65
CA CYS A 37 6.96 7.93 -4.80
C CYS A 37 5.52 8.33 -5.12
N LEU A 38 5.16 8.23 -6.40
CA LEU A 38 3.77 8.21 -6.85
C LEU A 38 3.32 6.74 -7.00
N MET A 39 2.48 6.29 -6.08
CA MET A 39 1.88 4.95 -6.08
C MET A 39 0.60 4.97 -6.91
N VAL A 40 0.53 4.17 -7.97
CA VAL A 40 -0.56 4.20 -8.96
C VAL A 40 -1.27 2.84 -9.04
N GLY A 41 -2.59 2.84 -8.86
CA GLY A 41 -3.46 1.68 -9.07
C GLY A 41 -3.83 1.43 -10.54
N PRO A 42 -4.90 0.66 -10.83
CA PRO A 42 -5.93 0.23 -9.89
C PRO A 42 -5.43 -0.87 -8.94
N ALA A 43 -5.67 -0.70 -7.64
CA ALA A 43 -5.39 -1.72 -6.64
C ALA A 43 -6.22 -1.49 -5.37
N ILE A 44 -6.44 -2.56 -4.61
CA ILE A 44 -6.81 -2.49 -3.19
C ILE A 44 -5.61 -2.99 -2.38
N MET A 45 -5.19 -2.21 -1.40
CA MET A 45 -4.01 -2.49 -0.59
C MET A 45 -4.38 -2.81 0.86
N ILE A 46 -3.62 -3.74 1.46
CA ILE A 46 -3.59 -3.93 2.92
C ILE A 46 -2.22 -3.45 3.41
N ILE A 47 -2.19 -2.67 4.48
CA ILE A 47 -0.96 -2.19 5.09
C ILE A 47 -0.83 -2.82 6.46
N SER A 48 0.06 -3.79 6.64
CA SER A 48 0.29 -4.51 7.90
C SER A 48 1.63 -4.13 8.49
N ALA A 49 1.69 -3.89 9.81
CA ALA A 49 2.93 -3.61 10.57
C ALA A 49 3.89 -2.61 9.89
N SER A 50 3.35 -1.68 9.09
CA SER A 50 4.10 -0.81 8.19
C SER A 50 3.93 0.64 8.62
N GLN A 51 4.88 1.48 8.23
CA GLN A 51 4.88 2.91 8.52
C GLN A 51 4.39 3.67 7.30
N VAL A 52 3.43 4.56 7.50
CA VAL A 52 2.93 5.47 6.46
C VAL A 52 3.03 6.89 6.99
N THR A 53 3.99 7.66 6.51
CA THR A 53 4.35 8.99 7.03
C THR A 53 4.31 10.03 5.93
N ASN A 54 3.73 11.20 6.23
CA ASN A 54 3.67 12.34 5.29
C ASN A 54 3.08 12.00 3.91
N CYS A 55 2.20 11.00 3.83
CA CYS A 55 1.62 10.54 2.59
C CYS A 55 0.29 11.23 2.27
N VAL A 56 -0.09 11.22 1.00
CA VAL A 56 -1.35 11.77 0.50
C VAL A 56 -2.14 10.67 -0.21
N PHE A 57 -3.41 10.51 0.13
CA PHE A 57 -4.32 9.58 -0.54
C PHE A 57 -5.30 10.37 -1.40
N GLU A 58 -5.31 10.12 -2.72
CA GLU A 58 -6.23 10.79 -3.63
C GLU A 58 -7.55 10.02 -3.78
N GLY A 59 -8.65 10.71 -3.54
CA GLY A 59 -10.01 10.17 -3.68
C GLY A 59 -10.93 10.70 -2.59
N GLU A 60 -12.23 10.48 -2.76
CA GLU A 60 -13.19 10.74 -1.69
C GLU A 60 -13.05 9.67 -0.60
N ARG A 61 -13.04 10.11 0.67
CA ARG A 61 -12.84 9.22 1.82
C ARG A 61 -13.77 8.01 1.84
N ALA A 62 -15.04 8.19 1.49
CA ALA A 62 -16.04 7.13 1.46
C ALA A 62 -15.73 6.04 0.41
N GLY A 63 -14.95 6.36 -0.62
CA GLY A 63 -14.52 5.44 -1.66
C GLY A 63 -13.08 4.94 -1.52
N LEU A 64 -12.39 5.22 -0.40
CA LEU A 64 -11.01 4.78 -0.16
C LEU A 64 -10.90 3.58 0.78
N GLY A 65 -11.91 3.30 1.61
CA GLY A 65 -11.86 2.24 2.62
C GLY A 65 -12.82 1.08 2.30
N TRP A 66 -12.30 -0.15 2.32
CA TRP A 66 -13.07 -1.39 2.21
C TRP A 66 -12.96 -2.16 3.52
N MET A 67 -14.05 -2.18 4.30
CA MET A 67 -14.06 -2.90 5.57
C MET A 67 -14.04 -4.40 5.33
N ILE A 68 -13.13 -5.08 6.02
CA ILE A 68 -13.04 -6.54 6.00
C ILE A 68 -13.48 -7.08 7.37
N PRO A 69 -14.34 -8.13 7.41
CA PRO A 69 -14.67 -8.83 8.65
C PRO A 69 -13.42 -9.33 9.37
N ARG A 70 -13.40 -9.27 10.70
CA ARG A 70 -12.24 -9.71 11.50
C ARG A 70 -12.00 -11.23 11.40
N GLU A 71 -13.03 -11.97 11.03
CA GLU A 71 -13.07 -13.42 10.91
C GLU A 71 -12.66 -13.91 9.51
N ALA A 72 -12.34 -12.99 8.59
CA ALA A 72 -11.87 -13.36 7.26
C ALA A 72 -10.41 -13.84 7.32
N ASP A 73 -10.22 -15.15 7.26
CA ASP A 73 -8.88 -15.76 7.25
C ASP A 73 -8.10 -15.48 5.94
N LEU A 74 -8.81 -15.12 4.87
CA LEU A 74 -8.22 -14.90 3.55
C LEU A 74 -8.95 -13.80 2.78
N ILE A 75 -8.19 -12.90 2.15
CA ILE A 75 -8.71 -11.75 1.42
C ILE A 75 -8.12 -11.81 0.00
N PHE A 76 -8.98 -12.07 -0.98
CA PHE A 76 -8.55 -12.18 -2.37
C PHE A 76 -8.56 -10.83 -3.09
N GLY A 77 -7.63 -10.67 -4.04
CA GLY A 77 -7.60 -9.51 -4.95
C GLY A 77 -7.02 -8.24 -4.34
N VAL A 78 -6.30 -8.36 -3.22
CA VAL A 78 -5.58 -7.27 -2.55
C VAL A 78 -4.08 -7.49 -2.64
N VAL A 79 -3.31 -6.40 -2.58
CA VAL A 79 -1.86 -6.46 -2.36
C VAL A 79 -1.57 -6.08 -0.93
N GLY A 80 -1.06 -7.02 -0.15
CA GLY A 80 -0.56 -6.75 1.18
C GLY A 80 0.84 -6.15 1.15
N PHE A 81 1.09 -5.16 1.99
CA PHE A 81 2.43 -4.70 2.34
C PHE A 81 2.65 -4.92 3.81
N ASP A 82 3.68 -5.67 4.17
CA ASP A 82 4.02 -5.98 5.55
C ASP A 82 5.40 -5.42 5.92
N GLN A 83 5.56 -4.95 7.15
CA GLN A 83 6.84 -4.40 7.67
C GLN A 83 7.52 -3.40 6.71
N SER A 84 6.73 -2.62 6.00
CA SER A 84 7.16 -1.73 4.94
C SER A 84 7.12 -0.27 5.39
N VAL A 85 7.73 0.61 4.60
CA VAL A 85 7.81 2.05 4.88
C VAL A 85 7.35 2.83 3.66
N PHE A 86 6.38 3.71 3.85
CA PHE A 86 5.93 4.68 2.86
C PHE A 86 6.14 6.07 3.44
N ASP A 87 7.01 6.86 2.81
CA ASP A 87 7.32 8.22 3.28
C ASP A 87 7.18 9.22 2.13
N ARG A 88 6.45 10.32 2.38
CA ARG A 88 6.18 11.37 1.37
C ARG A 88 5.56 10.84 0.07
N CYS A 89 4.86 9.72 0.11
CA CYS A 89 4.27 9.12 -1.08
C CYS A 89 2.88 9.70 -1.38
N ARG A 90 2.48 9.64 -2.65
CA ARG A 90 1.12 9.98 -3.10
C ARG A 90 0.46 8.74 -3.69
N PHE A 91 -0.74 8.41 -3.24
CA PHE A 91 -1.50 7.24 -3.68
C PHE A 91 -2.63 7.67 -4.61
N GLN A 92 -2.66 7.17 -5.84
CA GLN A 92 -3.67 7.48 -6.85
C GLN A 92 -4.39 6.22 -7.30
N ARG A 93 -5.73 6.27 -7.32
CA ARG A 93 -6.59 5.16 -7.77
C ARG A 93 -6.35 3.86 -6.96
N ILE A 94 -6.06 4.02 -5.67
CA ILE A 94 -5.78 2.94 -4.73
C ILE A 94 -6.81 2.98 -3.61
N GLY A 95 -7.46 1.84 -3.38
CA GLY A 95 -8.25 1.61 -2.19
C GLY A 95 -7.45 0.93 -1.09
N PHE A 96 -7.93 1.02 0.15
CA PHE A 96 -7.33 0.38 1.31
C PHE A 96 -8.35 -0.52 1.97
N ALA A 97 -7.91 -1.71 2.37
CA ALA A 97 -8.76 -2.65 3.07
C ALA A 97 -8.19 -3.02 4.43
N GLY A 98 -9.07 -3.26 5.38
CA GLY A 98 -8.71 -3.55 6.76
C GLY A 98 -9.91 -3.50 7.70
N ASP A 99 -9.66 -3.72 8.99
CA ASP A 99 -10.67 -3.50 10.01
C ASP A 99 -10.95 -1.99 10.19
N ALA A 100 -12.08 -1.65 10.82
CA ALA A 100 -12.49 -0.25 11.01
C ALA A 100 -11.41 0.60 11.71
N ARG A 101 -10.77 0.06 12.76
CA ARG A 101 -9.74 0.78 13.52
C ARG A 101 -8.51 1.06 12.65
N HIS A 102 -8.12 0.09 11.83
CA HIS A 102 -6.98 0.20 10.93
C HIS A 102 -7.24 1.27 9.86
N LEU A 103 -8.41 1.23 9.22
CA LEU A 103 -8.80 2.23 8.22
C LEU A 103 -8.92 3.62 8.84
N ASP A 104 -9.44 3.73 10.06
CA ASP A 104 -9.48 4.98 10.83
C ASP A 104 -8.10 5.56 11.08
N GLN A 105 -7.14 4.73 11.48
CA GLN A 105 -5.77 5.18 11.71
C GLN A 105 -5.07 5.60 10.41
N LEU A 106 -5.23 4.82 9.34
CA LEU A 106 -4.53 5.02 8.07
C LEU A 106 -5.07 6.22 7.29
N LEU A 107 -6.39 6.32 7.18
CA LEU A 107 -7.08 7.33 6.40
C LEU A 107 -7.53 8.54 7.25
N GLY A 108 -7.29 8.48 8.57
CA GLY A 108 -7.80 9.49 9.51
C GLY A 108 -9.32 9.49 9.62
N LEU A 109 -9.97 8.31 9.53
CA LEU A 109 -11.44 8.17 9.62
C LEU A 109 -11.98 8.24 11.07
N GLY A 110 -11.15 8.67 12.04
CA GLY A 110 -11.57 8.90 13.41
C GLY A 110 -12.33 10.23 13.62
N ALA A 111 -13.63 10.09 13.92
CA ALA A 111 -14.59 11.06 14.48
C ALA A 111 -15.20 12.13 13.55
N SER A 112 -16.44 11.87 13.14
CA SER A 112 -17.53 12.86 13.11
C SER A 112 -18.69 12.32 13.95
#